data_AF-A0AAE4J0S4-F1
#
_entry.id   AF-A0AAE4J0S4-F1
#
_cell.length_a   1.000
_cell.length_b   1.000
_cell.length_c   1.000
_cell.angle_alpha   90.00
_cell.angle_beta   90.00
_cell.angle_gamma   90.00
#
_symmetry.space_group_name_H-M   'P 1'
#
loop_
_entity.id
_entity.type
_entity.pdbx_description
1 polymer ?
#
loop_
_entity_poly.entity_id
_entity_poly.type
_entity_poly.pdbx_seq_one_letter_code
_entity_poly.pdbx_strand_id
1 'polypeptide(L)'
;MYYSKSIIEKIGSDKELALRLDRAIAGVRDGAIEYLNNLGDATTRLLYYTSCFTDNYQDVCKRLGYEDLRFLAGVAQLVKHRDIIFRMVRIYIETMLHNKSNSQRKSILESIIPFTTNYSVKQVSKNGLIYAVTSYICYGNNMNAAVQSAFVKKIGWGTGGVISVLNLYAIVQHAADSANTLKKFQPLFYHALYVEKLEMMYFLIEPVIMKTGYLNLNTASDGEIADALNKMMQ
;
A
#
# COMPACT_ATOMS: atom_id res chain seq x y z
N MET A 1 7.56 0.49 14.11
CA MET A 1 7.86 1.93 13.91
C MET A 1 9.01 2.39 14.83
N TYR A 2 10.14 1.68 14.87
CA TYR A 2 11.29 1.99 15.76
C TYR A 2 12.56 2.41 15.01
N TYR A 3 12.69 2.02 13.74
CA TYR A 3 13.88 2.29 12.92
C TYR A 3 13.87 3.69 12.28
N SER A 4 12.70 4.29 12.10
CA SER A 4 12.56 5.61 11.48
C SER A 4 12.92 6.73 12.46
N LYS A 5 12.46 6.63 13.72
CA LYS A 5 12.69 7.65 14.75
C LYS A 5 14.17 7.78 15.12
N SER A 6 14.88 6.66 15.30
CA SER A 6 16.31 6.68 15.63
C SER A 6 17.16 7.26 14.49
N ILE A 7 16.79 7.01 13.23
CA ILE A 7 17.48 7.62 12.07
C ILE A 7 17.16 9.12 11.99
N ILE A 8 15.92 9.55 12.23
CA ILE A 8 15.54 10.98 12.25
C ILE A 8 16.29 11.70 13.38
N GLU A 9 16.31 11.14 14.59
CA GLU A 9 17.03 11.68 15.74
C GLU A 9 18.54 11.75 15.47
N LYS A 10 19.11 10.73 14.84
CA LYS A 10 20.52 10.71 14.46
C LYS A 10 20.85 11.73 13.36
N ILE A 11 19.98 11.87 12.36
CA ILE A 11 20.09 12.88 11.30
C ILE A 11 19.98 14.30 11.87
N GLY A 12 19.01 14.52 12.77
CA GLY A 12 18.77 15.82 13.40
C GLY A 12 19.81 16.22 14.46
N SER A 13 20.51 15.26 15.05
CA SER A 13 21.60 15.51 16.02
C SER A 13 22.98 15.62 15.38
N ASP A 14 23.12 15.31 14.10
CA ASP A 14 24.36 15.47 13.36
C ASP A 14 24.58 16.95 13.00
N LYS A 15 25.57 17.57 13.65
CA LYS A 15 25.85 19.02 13.56
C LYS A 15 26.15 19.48 12.13
N GLU A 16 26.83 18.68 11.33
CA GLU A 16 27.15 19.04 9.94
C GLU A 16 25.89 19.00 9.05
N LEU A 17 25.04 17.99 9.28
CA LEU A 17 23.81 17.81 8.54
C LEU A 17 22.76 18.86 8.91
N ALA A 18 22.62 19.19 10.20
CA ALA A 18 21.74 20.25 10.68
C ALA A 18 22.08 21.61 10.07
N LEU A 19 23.37 21.94 9.93
CA LEU A 19 23.82 23.19 9.31
C LEU A 19 23.54 23.24 7.79
N ARG A 20 23.67 22.13 7.08
CA ARG A 20 23.34 22.05 5.64
C ARG A 20 21.83 22.10 5.43
N LEU A 21 21.07 21.46 6.32
CA LEU A 21 19.62 21.47 6.35
C LEU A 21 19.06 22.87 6.58
N ASP A 22 19.58 23.58 7.59
CA ASP A 22 19.20 24.96 7.90
C ASP A 22 19.39 25.89 6.68
N ARG A 23 20.48 25.71 5.93
CA ARG A 23 20.73 26.47 4.69
C ARG A 23 19.76 26.11 3.56
N ALA A 24 19.37 24.85 3.43
CA ALA A 24 18.45 24.39 2.40
C ALA A 24 16.99 24.80 2.68
N ILE A 25 16.60 24.90 3.97
CA ILE A 25 15.24 25.28 4.40
C ILE A 25 15.09 26.79 4.62
N ALA A 26 16.19 27.55 4.72
CA ALA A 26 16.17 29.00 4.88
C ALA A 26 15.32 29.73 3.82
N GLY A 27 15.18 29.17 2.60
CA GLY A 27 14.32 29.73 1.54
C GLY A 27 12.84 29.32 1.58
N VAL A 28 12.44 28.39 2.47
CA VAL A 28 11.08 27.81 2.57
C VAL A 28 10.45 28.09 3.96
N ARG A 29 11.17 28.82 4.82
CA ARG A 29 10.93 28.93 6.27
C ARG A 29 9.53 29.42 6.66
N ASP A 30 9.00 30.44 5.98
CA ASP A 30 7.78 31.12 6.46
C ASP A 30 6.49 30.34 6.17
N GLY A 31 6.47 29.47 5.15
CA GLY A 31 5.31 28.62 4.85
C GLY A 31 5.41 27.20 5.41
N ALA A 32 6.63 26.70 5.64
CA ALA A 32 6.84 25.36 6.15
C ALA A 32 6.60 25.25 7.67
N ILE A 33 7.07 26.22 8.47
CA ILE A 33 7.07 26.11 9.94
C ILE A 33 5.65 25.95 10.51
N GLU A 34 4.65 26.66 9.97
CA GLU A 34 3.25 26.53 10.40
C GLU A 34 2.62 25.21 9.92
N TYR A 35 3.12 24.64 8.81
CA TYR A 35 2.76 23.32 8.27
C TYR A 35 3.53 22.14 8.92
N LEU A 36 4.65 22.38 9.62
CA LEU A 36 5.50 21.34 10.23
C LEU A 36 4.79 20.63 11.40
N ASN A 37 3.95 21.34 12.16
CA ASN A 37 3.28 20.78 13.33
C ASN A 37 2.17 19.76 12.98
N ASN A 38 1.72 19.72 11.71
CA ASN A 38 0.61 18.87 11.25
C ASN A 38 0.98 17.85 10.14
N LEU A 39 2.26 17.70 9.76
CA LEU A 39 2.70 16.79 8.69
C LEU A 39 3.81 15.85 9.15
N GLY A 40 3.45 14.68 9.65
CA GLY A 40 4.41 13.63 10.01
C GLY A 40 5.08 12.95 8.80
N ASP A 41 4.35 12.74 7.69
CA ASP A 41 4.85 11.87 6.60
C ASP A 41 5.60 12.65 5.49
N ALA A 42 5.16 13.86 5.14
CA ALA A 42 5.77 14.65 4.07
C ALA A 42 7.16 15.21 4.44
N THR A 43 7.29 15.67 5.67
CA THR A 43 8.53 16.22 6.23
C THR A 43 9.55 15.11 6.45
N THR A 44 9.11 13.90 6.83
CA THR A 44 9.98 12.75 7.05
C THR A 44 10.81 12.41 5.82
N ARG A 45 10.21 12.35 4.61
CA ARG A 45 10.97 12.01 3.39
C ARG A 45 11.92 13.11 2.95
N LEU A 46 11.53 14.38 3.10
CA LEU A 46 12.41 15.53 2.86
C LEU A 46 13.61 15.53 3.81
N LEU A 47 13.37 15.28 5.11
CA LEU A 47 14.42 15.15 6.11
C LEU A 47 15.36 13.99 5.78
N TYR A 48 14.84 12.85 5.29
CA TYR A 48 15.70 11.77 4.85
C TYR A 48 16.51 12.11 3.60
N TYR A 49 15.99 12.91 2.68
CA TYR A 49 16.77 13.34 1.49
C TYR A 49 17.98 14.20 1.84
N THR A 50 18.01 14.80 3.04
CA THR A 50 19.21 15.50 3.53
C THR A 50 20.42 14.58 3.65
N SER A 51 20.18 13.28 3.89
CA SER A 51 21.22 12.24 3.91
C SER A 51 22.03 12.17 2.61
N CYS A 52 21.45 12.58 1.48
CA CYS A 52 22.14 12.62 0.19
C CYS A 52 23.28 13.64 0.13
N PHE A 53 23.29 14.65 1.02
CA PHE A 53 24.33 15.69 1.06
C PHE A 53 25.58 15.31 1.87
N THR A 54 25.66 14.07 2.36
CA THR A 54 26.75 13.58 3.20
C THR A 54 27.13 12.14 2.82
N ASP A 55 28.41 11.81 2.91
CA ASP A 55 28.91 10.49 2.51
C ASP A 55 28.53 9.38 3.51
N ASN A 56 28.24 9.75 4.76
CA ASN A 56 27.95 8.81 5.85
C ASN A 56 26.56 8.16 5.78
N TYR A 57 25.68 8.64 4.90
CA TYR A 57 24.29 8.19 4.82
C TYR A 57 23.84 7.92 3.36
N GLN A 58 24.80 7.60 2.48
CA GLN A 58 24.54 7.29 1.08
C GLN A 58 23.65 6.07 0.88
N ASP A 59 23.61 5.15 1.84
CA ASP A 59 22.70 4.00 1.86
C ASP A 59 21.23 4.45 2.00
N VAL A 60 20.96 5.43 2.86
CA VAL A 60 19.62 6.04 3.03
C VAL A 60 19.22 6.74 1.73
N CYS A 61 20.11 7.54 1.15
CA CYS A 61 19.87 8.23 -0.12
C CYS A 61 19.54 7.25 -1.27
N LYS A 62 20.35 6.19 -1.43
CA LYS A 62 20.11 5.16 -2.46
C LYS A 62 18.77 4.46 -2.26
N ARG A 63 18.38 4.18 -1.00
CA ARG A 63 17.08 3.58 -0.70
C ARG A 63 15.93 4.49 -1.12
N LEU A 64 16.01 5.79 -0.83
CA LEU A 64 14.97 6.77 -1.21
C LEU A 64 14.80 6.82 -2.73
N GLY A 65 15.90 6.92 -3.49
CA GLY A 65 15.84 6.92 -4.95
C GLY A 65 15.25 5.62 -5.52
N TYR A 66 15.55 4.47 -4.89
CA TYR A 66 14.97 3.19 -5.30
C TYR A 66 13.48 3.06 -4.98
N GLU A 67 13.03 3.58 -3.85
CA GLU A 67 11.61 3.70 -3.50
C GLU A 67 10.86 4.63 -4.46
N ASP A 68 11.45 5.77 -4.82
CA ASP A 68 10.86 6.72 -5.76
C ASP A 68 10.68 6.08 -7.15
N LEU A 69 11.69 5.35 -7.64
CA LEU A 69 11.62 4.62 -8.90
C LEU A 69 10.50 3.56 -8.91
N ARG A 70 10.37 2.80 -7.82
CA ARG A 70 9.31 1.77 -7.68
C ARG A 70 7.92 2.41 -7.59
N PHE A 71 7.80 3.53 -6.90
CA PHE A 71 6.56 4.29 -6.85
C PHE A 71 6.15 4.76 -8.26
N LEU A 72 7.07 5.37 -9.01
CA LEU A 72 6.83 5.78 -10.40
C LEU A 72 6.44 4.61 -11.29
N ALA A 73 7.05 3.43 -11.10
CA ALA A 73 6.67 2.22 -11.82
C ALA A 73 5.23 1.80 -11.51
N GLY A 74 4.79 1.88 -10.25
CA GLY A 74 3.40 1.64 -9.86
C GLY A 74 2.42 2.66 -10.42
N VAL A 75 2.78 3.94 -10.43
CA VAL A 75 1.98 4.99 -11.09
C VAL A 75 1.87 4.74 -12.60
N ALA A 76 2.94 4.30 -13.25
CA ALA A 76 2.90 3.93 -14.66
C ALA A 76 1.94 2.75 -14.92
N GLN A 77 1.82 1.81 -13.98
CA GLN A 77 0.80 0.76 -14.06
C GLN A 77 -0.62 1.37 -13.96
N LEU A 78 -0.86 2.34 -13.06
CA LEU A 78 -2.18 2.99 -12.89
C LEU A 78 -2.66 3.67 -14.16
N VAL A 79 -1.73 4.23 -14.93
CA VAL A 79 -2.03 4.86 -16.22
C VAL A 79 -2.32 3.82 -17.31
N LYS A 80 -1.61 2.69 -17.30
CA LYS A 80 -1.76 1.62 -18.31
C LYS A 80 -3.00 0.75 -18.09
N HIS A 81 -3.37 0.51 -16.84
CA HIS A 81 -4.43 -0.41 -16.45
C HIS A 81 -5.45 0.32 -15.58
N ARG A 82 -6.70 0.42 -16.06
CA ARG A 82 -7.79 1.10 -15.32
C ARG A 82 -8.30 0.30 -14.12
N ASP A 83 -7.91 -0.96 -13.99
CA ASP A 83 -8.44 -1.95 -13.06
C ASP A 83 -7.40 -2.37 -11.99
N ILE A 84 -6.48 -1.49 -11.60
CA ILE A 84 -5.41 -1.84 -10.63
C ILE A 84 -5.93 -2.34 -9.30
N ILE A 85 -6.98 -1.73 -8.74
CA ILE A 85 -7.58 -2.20 -7.49
C ILE A 85 -8.05 -3.65 -7.66
N PHE A 86 -8.75 -3.93 -8.76
CA PHE A 86 -9.19 -5.28 -9.10
C PHE A 86 -8.01 -6.25 -9.22
N ARG A 87 -6.95 -5.86 -9.93
CA ARG A 87 -5.75 -6.68 -10.10
C ARG A 87 -5.05 -6.99 -8.78
N MET A 88 -4.87 -5.99 -7.90
CA MET A 88 -4.23 -6.19 -6.60
C MET A 88 -5.06 -7.09 -5.68
N VAL A 89 -6.39 -6.93 -5.67
CA VAL A 89 -7.31 -7.79 -4.92
C VAL A 89 -7.31 -9.21 -5.47
N ARG A 90 -7.27 -9.36 -6.79
CA ARG A 90 -7.14 -10.67 -7.43
C ARG A 90 -5.85 -11.38 -7.01
N ILE A 91 -4.71 -10.68 -7.07
CA ILE A 91 -3.41 -11.20 -6.63
C ILE A 91 -3.48 -11.59 -5.15
N TYR A 92 -4.15 -10.79 -4.31
CA TYR A 92 -4.35 -11.12 -2.90
C TYR A 92 -5.09 -12.45 -2.72
N ILE A 93 -6.26 -12.62 -3.38
CA ILE A 93 -7.04 -13.88 -3.32
C ILE A 93 -6.20 -15.06 -3.82
N GLU A 94 -5.50 -14.89 -4.95
CA GLU A 94 -4.62 -15.94 -5.50
C GLU A 94 -3.51 -16.32 -4.52
N THR A 95 -2.93 -15.34 -3.81
CA THR A 95 -1.90 -15.54 -2.78
C THR A 95 -2.48 -16.26 -1.55
N MET A 96 -3.68 -15.89 -1.09
CA MET A 96 -4.34 -16.58 0.03
C MET A 96 -4.59 -18.06 -0.27
N LEU A 97 -4.86 -18.37 -1.53
CA LEU A 97 -5.19 -19.71 -2.00
C LEU A 97 -3.97 -20.52 -2.46
N HIS A 98 -2.75 -19.99 -2.41
CA HIS A 98 -1.59 -20.60 -3.08
C HIS A 98 -1.29 -22.04 -2.60
N ASN A 99 -1.41 -22.31 -1.29
CA ASN A 99 -1.19 -23.62 -0.68
C ASN A 99 -2.42 -24.55 -0.71
N LYS A 100 -3.54 -24.11 -1.28
CA LYS A 100 -4.78 -24.89 -1.30
C LYS A 100 -4.87 -25.74 -2.56
N SER A 101 -5.35 -26.97 -2.41
CA SER A 101 -5.70 -27.84 -3.54
C SER A 101 -6.85 -27.25 -4.36
N ASN A 102 -7.00 -27.67 -5.61
CA ASN A 102 -8.05 -27.12 -6.49
C ASN A 102 -9.47 -27.32 -5.93
N SER A 103 -9.74 -28.43 -5.24
CA SER A 103 -11.03 -28.68 -4.58
C SER A 103 -11.26 -27.73 -3.40
N GLN A 104 -10.24 -27.51 -2.56
CA GLN A 104 -10.32 -26.58 -1.44
C GLN A 104 -10.53 -25.13 -1.92
N ARG A 105 -9.78 -24.68 -2.93
CA ARG A 105 -9.96 -23.35 -3.51
C ARG A 105 -11.40 -23.12 -3.96
N LYS A 106 -11.96 -24.10 -4.66
CA LYS A 106 -13.34 -24.06 -5.15
C LYS A 106 -14.32 -24.02 -3.97
N SER A 107 -14.18 -24.92 -3.01
CA SER A 107 -15.03 -24.97 -1.81
C SER A 107 -15.04 -23.64 -1.01
N ILE A 108 -13.86 -23.06 -0.79
CA ILE A 108 -13.71 -21.76 -0.10
C ILE A 108 -14.42 -20.64 -0.87
N LEU A 109 -14.20 -20.56 -2.18
CA LEU A 109 -14.80 -19.48 -2.99
C LEU A 109 -16.30 -19.66 -3.14
N GLU A 110 -16.79 -20.91 -3.21
CA GLU A 110 -18.22 -21.22 -3.27
C GLU A 110 -18.94 -20.90 -1.96
N SER A 111 -18.30 -21.08 -0.80
CA SER A 111 -18.94 -20.86 0.51
C SER A 111 -19.18 -19.38 0.84
N ILE A 112 -18.46 -18.47 0.17
CA ILE A 112 -18.52 -17.02 0.44
C ILE A 112 -19.33 -16.25 -0.60
N ILE A 113 -19.67 -16.86 -1.74
CA ILE A 113 -20.52 -16.22 -2.75
C ILE A 113 -21.98 -16.28 -2.27
N PRO A 114 -22.71 -15.14 -2.17
CA PRO A 114 -24.11 -15.16 -1.76
C PRO A 114 -24.93 -16.04 -2.70
N PHE A 115 -25.80 -16.87 -2.12
CA PHE A 115 -26.63 -17.92 -2.76
C PHE A 115 -27.62 -17.44 -3.85
N THR A 116 -27.53 -16.18 -4.31
CA THR A 116 -28.52 -15.53 -5.19
C THR A 116 -28.33 -15.79 -6.68
N THR A 117 -27.27 -16.50 -7.10
CA THR A 117 -27.10 -16.93 -8.49
C THR A 117 -27.47 -18.39 -8.66
N ASN A 118 -28.72 -18.63 -9.06
CA ASN A 118 -29.34 -19.89 -9.47
C ASN A 118 -28.36 -21.05 -9.75
N TYR A 119 -28.27 -22.02 -8.83
CA TYR A 119 -27.87 -23.43 -9.01
C TYR A 119 -26.57 -23.79 -9.79
N SER A 120 -25.82 -22.82 -10.34
CA SER A 120 -24.73 -23.04 -11.31
C SER A 120 -23.34 -22.70 -10.78
N VAL A 121 -23.21 -22.22 -9.54
CA VAL A 121 -21.91 -21.88 -8.94
C VAL A 121 -20.96 -23.11 -8.95
N LYS A 122 -21.52 -24.32 -8.74
CA LYS A 122 -20.78 -25.59 -8.83
C LYS A 122 -20.18 -25.90 -10.22
N GLN A 123 -20.68 -25.27 -11.29
CA GLN A 123 -20.16 -25.44 -12.65
C GLN A 123 -19.21 -24.30 -13.07
N VAL A 124 -19.10 -23.23 -12.28
CA VAL A 124 -18.21 -22.11 -12.58
C VAL A 124 -16.75 -22.55 -12.48
N SER A 125 -15.93 -22.09 -13.41
CA SER A 125 -14.50 -22.34 -13.39
C SER A 125 -13.84 -21.66 -12.19
N LYS A 126 -12.74 -22.22 -11.69
CA LYS A 126 -11.93 -21.61 -10.62
C LYS A 126 -11.62 -20.13 -10.87
N ASN A 127 -11.20 -19.81 -12.10
CA ASN A 127 -10.87 -18.42 -12.47
C ASN A 127 -12.13 -17.53 -12.48
N GLY A 128 -13.28 -18.09 -12.87
CA GLY A 128 -14.57 -17.40 -12.77
C GLY A 128 -14.96 -17.09 -11.32
N LEU A 129 -14.73 -18.03 -10.39
CA LEU A 129 -14.98 -17.82 -8.96
C LEU A 129 -14.05 -16.75 -8.38
N ILE A 130 -12.75 -16.80 -8.69
CA ILE A 130 -11.79 -15.76 -8.27
C ILE A 130 -12.22 -14.40 -8.80
N TYR A 131 -12.62 -14.31 -10.07
CA TYR A 131 -13.10 -13.07 -10.67
C TYR A 131 -14.35 -12.54 -9.98
N ALA A 132 -15.33 -13.41 -9.69
CA ALA A 132 -16.57 -13.04 -9.03
C ALA A 132 -16.32 -12.49 -7.62
N VAL A 133 -15.52 -13.19 -6.81
CA VAL A 133 -15.16 -12.76 -5.45
C VAL A 133 -14.35 -11.45 -5.50
N THR A 134 -13.40 -11.33 -6.43
CA THR A 134 -12.64 -10.08 -6.64
C THR A 134 -13.58 -8.92 -6.95
N SER A 135 -14.53 -9.13 -7.86
CA SER A 135 -15.52 -8.11 -8.24
C SER A 135 -16.36 -7.69 -7.05
N TYR A 136 -16.86 -8.65 -6.28
CA TYR A 136 -17.70 -8.36 -5.11
C TYR A 136 -16.95 -7.55 -4.06
N ILE A 137 -15.69 -7.89 -3.77
CA ILE A 137 -14.83 -7.11 -2.87
C ILE A 137 -14.60 -5.70 -3.43
N CYS A 138 -14.30 -5.57 -4.73
CA CYS A 138 -13.96 -4.28 -5.33
C CYS A 138 -15.14 -3.31 -5.39
N TYR A 139 -16.33 -3.82 -5.69
CA TYR A 139 -17.56 -3.03 -5.77
C TYR A 139 -18.28 -2.89 -4.42
N GLY A 140 -17.79 -3.57 -3.37
CA GLY A 140 -18.29 -3.43 -2.02
C GLY A 140 -18.03 -2.03 -1.43
N ASN A 141 -18.90 -1.61 -0.50
CA ASN A 141 -18.81 -0.29 0.13
C ASN A 141 -17.48 -0.07 0.85
N ASN A 142 -16.90 -1.12 1.43
CA ASN A 142 -15.61 -1.07 2.11
C ASN A 142 -14.44 -0.67 1.20
N MET A 143 -14.35 -1.25 0.01
CA MET A 143 -13.28 -0.93 -0.93
C MET A 143 -13.47 0.48 -1.48
N ASN A 144 -14.69 0.85 -1.87
CA ASN A 144 -14.95 2.21 -2.35
C ASN A 144 -14.59 3.25 -1.27
N ALA A 145 -14.99 3.04 -0.01
CA ALA A 145 -14.62 3.93 1.09
C ALA A 145 -13.10 3.99 1.34
N ALA A 146 -12.41 2.84 1.30
CA ALA A 146 -10.96 2.77 1.46
C ALA A 146 -10.23 3.55 0.37
N VAL A 147 -10.58 3.30 -0.91
CA VAL A 147 -10.01 3.99 -2.07
C VAL A 147 -10.32 5.48 -2.01
N GLN A 148 -11.56 5.89 -1.70
CA GLN A 148 -11.93 7.29 -1.54
C GLN A 148 -11.14 7.96 -0.39
N SER A 149 -10.94 7.27 0.74
CA SER A 149 -10.15 7.81 1.85
C SER A 149 -8.66 7.96 1.50
N ALA A 150 -8.10 7.00 0.76
CA ALA A 150 -6.72 7.03 0.30
C ALA A 150 -6.50 8.09 -0.78
N PHE A 151 -7.33 8.13 -1.83
CA PHE A 151 -7.19 9.03 -2.98
C PHE A 151 -7.75 10.45 -2.77
N VAL A 152 -8.88 10.62 -2.09
CA VAL A 152 -9.54 11.93 -1.99
C VAL A 152 -9.13 12.67 -0.73
N LYS A 153 -9.16 12.00 0.44
CA LYS A 153 -8.88 12.67 1.73
C LYS A 153 -7.39 12.79 2.03
N LYS A 154 -6.59 11.76 1.76
CA LYS A 154 -5.15 11.76 2.06
C LYS A 154 -4.28 12.36 0.95
N ILE A 155 -4.67 12.16 -0.32
CA ILE A 155 -3.90 12.62 -1.48
C ILE A 155 -4.35 14.00 -1.98
N GLY A 156 -5.53 14.50 -1.57
CA GLY A 156 -6.01 15.82 -1.97
C GLY A 156 -6.40 15.94 -3.45
N TRP A 157 -6.55 14.81 -4.17
CA TRP A 157 -6.97 14.75 -5.58
C TRP A 157 -8.48 15.04 -5.78
N GLY A 158 -9.17 15.59 -4.78
CA GLY A 158 -10.57 15.98 -4.88
C GLY A 158 -10.74 17.36 -5.55
N THR A 159 -11.61 17.42 -6.57
CA THR A 159 -12.29 18.59 -7.16
C THR A 159 -11.62 19.97 -7.02
N GLY A 160 -10.36 20.12 -7.45
CA GLY A 160 -9.73 21.43 -7.66
C GLY A 160 -8.47 21.76 -6.84
N GLY A 161 -7.90 20.81 -6.08
CA GLY A 161 -6.65 21.04 -5.33
C GLY A 161 -5.39 21.00 -6.21
N VAL A 162 -4.48 21.97 -6.04
CA VAL A 162 -3.13 21.98 -6.63
C VAL A 162 -2.30 20.87 -5.97
N ILE A 163 -1.73 19.95 -6.77
CA ILE A 163 -0.75 18.97 -6.29
C ILE A 163 0.56 19.72 -6.03
N SER A 164 0.79 20.11 -4.77
CA SER A 164 2.08 20.63 -4.34
C SER A 164 3.12 19.50 -4.25
N VAL A 165 4.40 19.83 -4.44
CA VAL A 165 5.53 18.87 -4.34
C VAL A 165 5.57 18.19 -2.96
N LEU A 166 5.14 18.90 -1.91
CA LEU A 166 5.02 18.37 -0.54
C LEU A 166 4.00 17.24 -0.44
N ASN A 167 2.85 17.36 -1.13
CA ASN A 167 1.85 16.29 -1.15
C ASN A 167 2.38 15.05 -1.89
N LEU A 168 3.15 15.22 -2.96
CA LEU A 168 3.76 14.08 -3.66
C LEU A 168 4.71 13.29 -2.76
N TYR A 169 5.61 13.96 -2.03
CA TYR A 169 6.56 13.25 -1.16
C TYR A 169 5.90 12.58 0.05
N ALA A 170 4.81 13.15 0.57
CA ALA A 170 3.99 12.49 1.60
C ALA A 170 3.44 11.15 1.10
N ILE A 171 2.97 11.12 -0.15
CA ILE A 171 2.37 9.93 -0.74
C ILE A 171 3.42 8.85 -0.98
N VAL A 172 4.58 9.23 -1.52
CA VAL A 172 5.67 8.28 -1.73
C VAL A 172 6.15 7.70 -0.40
N GLN A 173 6.22 8.51 0.65
CA GLN A 173 6.59 8.04 1.98
C GLN A 173 5.55 7.06 2.54
N HIS A 174 4.27 7.42 2.51
CA HIS A 174 3.18 6.54 2.94
C HIS A 174 3.15 5.23 2.15
N ALA A 175 3.36 5.29 0.83
CA ALA A 175 3.48 4.12 -0.04
C ALA A 175 4.66 3.22 0.36
N ALA A 176 5.83 3.80 0.64
CA ALA A 176 6.99 3.06 1.09
C ALA A 176 6.75 2.37 2.44
N ASP A 177 6.14 3.07 3.39
CA ASP A 177 5.85 2.55 4.73
C ASP A 177 4.79 1.43 4.69
N SER A 178 3.75 1.61 3.88
CA SER A 178 2.73 0.60 3.60
C SER A 178 3.35 -0.67 2.96
N ALA A 179 4.18 -0.51 1.94
CA ALA A 179 4.88 -1.61 1.28
C ALA A 179 5.87 -2.33 2.21
N ASN A 180 6.59 -1.58 3.05
CA ASN A 180 7.53 -2.15 4.04
C ASN A 180 6.80 -2.88 5.17
N THR A 181 5.62 -2.41 5.56
CA THR A 181 4.74 -3.07 6.53
C THR A 181 4.22 -4.38 5.93
N LEU A 182 3.74 -4.35 4.69
CA LEU A 182 3.31 -5.52 3.96
C LEU A 182 4.43 -6.57 3.83
N LYS A 183 5.66 -6.14 3.52
CA LYS A 183 6.84 -7.02 3.44
C LYS A 183 7.10 -7.79 4.74
N LYS A 184 6.83 -7.17 5.90
CA LYS A 184 7.05 -7.79 7.22
C LYS A 184 5.97 -8.78 7.58
N PHE A 185 4.70 -8.43 7.35
CA PHE A 185 3.57 -9.22 7.82
C PHE A 185 3.08 -10.25 6.80
N GLN A 186 3.17 -9.94 5.50
CA GLN A 186 2.64 -10.79 4.42
C GLN A 186 3.66 -10.86 3.25
N PRO A 187 4.86 -11.45 3.46
CA PRO A 187 5.95 -11.40 2.49
C PRO A 187 5.60 -12.05 1.13
N LEU A 188 4.75 -13.08 1.13
CA LEU A 188 4.27 -13.71 -0.10
C LEU A 188 3.43 -12.76 -0.95
N PHE A 189 2.52 -12.01 -0.31
CA PHE A 189 1.69 -11.05 -1.03
C PHE A 189 2.50 -9.84 -1.47
N TYR A 190 3.42 -9.35 -0.62
CA TYR A 190 4.40 -8.34 -1.00
C TYR A 190 5.16 -8.72 -2.28
N HIS A 191 5.69 -9.93 -2.32
CA HIS A 191 6.47 -10.39 -3.47
C HIS A 191 5.63 -10.49 -4.74
N ALA A 192 4.40 -10.99 -4.64
CA ALA A 192 3.48 -11.07 -5.77
C ALA A 192 3.15 -9.68 -6.34
N LEU A 193 2.92 -8.67 -5.49
CA LEU A 193 2.74 -7.29 -5.94
C LEU A 193 4.02 -6.68 -6.52
N TYR A 194 5.18 -6.97 -5.91
CA TYR A 194 6.47 -6.41 -6.30
C TYR A 194 6.88 -6.85 -7.72
N VAL A 195 6.67 -8.12 -8.07
CA VAL A 195 6.91 -8.62 -9.45
C VAL A 195 6.06 -7.87 -10.47
N GLU A 196 4.85 -7.47 -10.07
CA GLU A 196 3.92 -6.70 -10.89
C GLU A 196 4.16 -5.17 -10.82
N LYS A 197 5.13 -4.72 -10.01
CA LYS A 197 5.43 -3.31 -9.72
C LYS A 197 4.25 -2.57 -9.07
N LEU A 198 3.48 -3.28 -8.25
CA LEU A 198 2.27 -2.79 -7.58
C LEU A 198 2.42 -2.70 -6.07
N GLU A 199 3.54 -3.11 -5.48
CA GLU A 199 3.71 -3.16 -4.03
C GLU A 199 3.63 -1.77 -3.39
N MET A 200 4.15 -0.76 -4.09
CA MET A 200 4.05 0.64 -3.66
C MET A 200 2.62 1.18 -3.77
N MET A 201 1.71 0.49 -4.48
CA MET A 201 0.29 0.85 -4.59
C MET A 201 -0.58 0.13 -3.55
N TYR A 202 0.00 -0.75 -2.72
CA TYR A 202 -0.72 -1.48 -1.69
C TYR A 202 -1.49 -0.56 -0.73
N PHE A 203 -0.98 0.63 -0.44
CA PHE A 203 -1.64 1.61 0.44
C PHE A 203 -3.07 1.97 0.02
N LEU A 204 -3.43 1.73 -1.25
CA LEU A 204 -4.78 1.94 -1.78
C LEU A 204 -5.80 0.93 -1.24
N ILE A 205 -5.35 -0.29 -0.95
CA ILE A 205 -6.19 -1.41 -0.49
C ILE A 205 -5.83 -1.89 0.92
N GLU A 206 -4.73 -1.38 1.49
CA GLU A 206 -4.26 -1.67 2.84
C GLU A 206 -5.36 -1.56 3.89
N PRO A 207 -6.25 -0.54 3.92
CA PRO A 207 -7.29 -0.47 4.94
C PRO A 207 -8.29 -1.64 4.90
N VAL A 208 -8.55 -2.19 3.71
CA VAL A 208 -9.47 -3.34 3.54
C VAL A 208 -8.79 -4.63 4.00
N ILE A 209 -7.51 -4.80 3.67
CA ILE A 209 -6.73 -5.98 4.04
C ILE A 209 -6.40 -5.98 5.54
N MET A 210 -6.09 -4.83 6.12
CA MET A 210 -5.80 -4.72 7.55
C MET A 210 -7.01 -5.01 8.43
N LYS A 211 -8.24 -4.72 7.96
CA LYS A 211 -9.48 -5.07 8.68
C LYS A 211 -9.62 -6.57 8.92
N THR A 212 -9.09 -7.41 8.02
CA THR A 212 -9.16 -8.87 8.18
C THR A 212 -8.09 -9.42 9.12
N GLY A 213 -7.07 -8.62 9.45
CA GLY A 213 -5.85 -9.08 10.09
C GLY A 213 -4.94 -9.85 9.12
N TYR A 214 -3.65 -9.91 9.46
CA TYR A 214 -2.67 -10.69 8.69
C TYR A 214 -2.80 -12.16 9.03
N LEU A 215 -3.24 -12.95 8.05
CA LEU A 215 -3.31 -14.41 8.15
C LEU A 215 -1.96 -15.04 7.78
N ASN A 216 -1.51 -16.01 8.57
CA ASN A 216 -0.39 -16.84 8.17
C ASN A 216 -0.82 -17.78 7.04
N LEU A 217 -0.53 -17.38 5.80
CA LEU A 217 -0.96 -18.09 4.59
C LEU A 217 -0.43 -19.53 4.47
N ASN A 218 0.58 -19.89 5.26
CA ASN A 218 1.11 -21.26 5.28
C ASN A 218 0.26 -22.19 6.15
N THR A 219 -0.41 -21.67 7.18
CA THR A 219 -1.14 -22.47 8.17
C THR A 219 -2.63 -22.16 8.23
N ALA A 220 -3.10 -21.11 7.56
CA ALA A 220 -4.50 -20.69 7.58
C ALA A 220 -5.43 -21.81 7.09
N SER A 221 -6.47 -22.09 7.88
CA SER A 221 -7.54 -23.02 7.54
C SER A 221 -8.44 -22.47 6.44
N ASP A 222 -9.20 -23.35 5.80
CA ASP A 222 -10.15 -22.97 4.75
C ASP A 222 -11.22 -22.00 5.29
N GLY A 223 -11.65 -22.20 6.54
CA GLY A 223 -12.60 -21.32 7.23
C GLY A 223 -12.04 -19.93 7.55
N GLU A 224 -10.79 -19.83 8.00
CA GLU A 224 -10.14 -18.53 8.25
C GLU A 224 -9.98 -17.70 6.97
N ILE A 225 -9.63 -18.37 5.86
CA ILE A 225 -9.54 -17.71 4.55
C ILE A 225 -10.92 -17.23 4.10
N ALA A 226 -11.95 -18.07 4.23
CA ALA A 226 -13.32 -17.71 3.88
C ALA A 226 -13.83 -16.52 4.72
N ASP A 227 -13.60 -16.53 6.03
CA ASP A 227 -13.99 -15.45 6.95
C ASP A 227 -13.27 -14.14 6.62
N ALA A 228 -11.96 -14.19 6.35
CA ALA A 228 -11.22 -13.00 5.94
C ALA A 228 -11.76 -12.42 4.62
N LEU A 229 -12.02 -13.25 3.61
CA LEU A 229 -12.61 -12.77 2.35
C LEU A 229 -14.01 -12.20 2.57
N ASN A 230 -14.84 -12.83 3.41
CA ASN A 230 -16.17 -12.31 3.79
C ASN A 230 -16.10 -10.92 4.45
N LYS A 231 -15.13 -10.70 5.33
CA LYS A 231 -14.93 -9.40 5.99
C LYS A 231 -14.50 -8.29 5.03
N MET A 232 -13.78 -8.62 3.95
CA MET A 232 -13.45 -7.64 2.91
C MET A 232 -14.68 -7.20 2.12
N MET A 233 -15.67 -8.09 2.01
CA MET A 233 -16.89 -7.90 1.23
C MET A 233 -17.95 -7.05 1.95
N GLN A 234 -17.93 -6.99 3.29
CA GLN A 234 -18.91 -6.28 4.13
C GLN A 234 -18.37 -4.93 4.62
#